data_AF-A0A0C2W340-F1
#
_entry.id   AF-A0A0C2W340-F1
#
_cell.length_a   1.000
_cell.length_b   1.000
_cell.length_c   1.000
_cell.angle_alpha   90.00
_cell.angle_beta   90.00
_cell.angle_gamma   90.00
#
_symmetry.space_group_name_H-M   'P 1'
#
loop_
_entity.id
_entity.type
_entity.pdbx_description
1 polymer ?
#
loop_
_entity_poly.entity_id
_entity_poly.type
_entity_poly.pdbx_seq_one_letter_code
_entity_poly.pdbx_strand_id
1 'polypeptide(L)'
;PYTIRPFDETEVRSSDQPTQKRMRAFNKRLSGVRIEVEHAFGLLKGRFRSLKEMGPHADIQEMYKAIESLLILHNMCIDYGDEPEDNWEFATTESLDEEGFVELDEDAGPTIVENGQSIPGWETDAWLKRQGRAKRMIIFNDLFPEAN
;
A
#
# COMPACT_ATOMS: atom_id res chain seq x y z
N PRO A 1 -8.48 -1.04 -7.87
CA PRO A 1 -7.61 -1.42 -6.72
C PRO A 1 -8.42 -1.78 -5.46
N TYR A 2 -8.26 -3.01 -4.94
CA TYR A 2 -9.05 -3.53 -3.81
C TYR A 2 -8.37 -3.35 -2.46
N THR A 3 -7.85 -2.15 -2.26
CA THR A 3 -7.20 -1.73 -1.03
C THR A 3 -8.24 -1.24 -0.03
N ILE A 4 -7.90 -1.27 1.26
CA ILE A 4 -8.70 -0.61 2.30
C ILE A 4 -8.73 0.88 1.96
N ARG A 5 -9.90 1.40 1.55
CA ARG A 5 -10.07 2.81 1.21
C ARG A 5 -10.48 3.64 2.44
N PRO A 6 -10.10 4.92 2.50
CA PRO A 6 -10.72 5.87 3.42
C PRO A 6 -12.25 5.91 3.22
N PHE A 7 -12.96 6.38 4.24
CA PHE A 7 -14.33 6.84 4.07
C PHE A 7 -14.34 8.14 3.27
N ASP A 8 -15.20 8.23 2.26
CA ASP A 8 -15.36 9.49 1.53
C ASP A 8 -16.21 10.51 2.29
N GLU A 9 -16.18 11.77 1.85
CA GLU A 9 -16.84 12.86 2.55
C GLU A 9 -18.37 12.70 2.58
N THR A 10 -18.95 11.98 1.62
CA THR A 10 -20.39 11.69 1.57
C THR A 10 -20.76 10.63 2.62
N GLU A 11 -19.98 9.56 2.71
CA GLU A 11 -20.10 8.53 3.76
C GLU A 11 -19.99 9.17 5.16
N VAL A 12 -19.02 10.06 5.36
CA VAL A 12 -18.84 10.76 6.64
C VAL A 12 -20.05 11.65 6.92
N ARG A 13 -20.44 12.54 6.00
CA ARG A 13 -21.54 13.51 6.23
C ARG A 13 -22.90 12.86 6.47
N SER A 14 -23.13 11.66 5.93
CA SER A 14 -24.37 10.91 6.09
C SER A 14 -24.48 10.15 7.42
N SER A 15 -23.40 10.07 8.20
CA SER A 15 -23.36 9.37 9.49
C SER A 15 -23.66 10.29 10.67
N ASP A 16 -23.99 9.73 11.84
CA ASP A 16 -24.17 10.48 13.08
C ASP A 16 -22.85 11.11 13.57
N GLN A 17 -22.93 12.14 14.40
CA GLN A 17 -21.76 12.92 14.83
C GLN A 17 -20.68 12.09 15.57
N PRO A 18 -21.03 11.16 16.50
CA PRO A 18 -20.07 10.20 17.05
C PRO A 18 -19.36 9.37 15.98
N THR A 19 -20.10 8.78 15.04
CA THR A 19 -19.54 7.97 13.96
C THR A 19 -18.66 8.79 13.02
N GLN A 20 -19.03 10.03 12.71
CA GLN A 20 -18.19 10.96 11.93
C GLN A 20 -16.80 11.14 12.53
N LYS A 21 -16.71 11.33 13.85
CA LYS A 21 -15.43 11.49 14.54
C LYS A 21 -14.58 10.23 14.42
N ARG A 22 -15.19 9.06 14.61
CA ARG A 22 -14.52 7.75 14.44
C ARG A 22 -14.00 7.59 13.01
N MET A 23 -14.83 7.85 11.99
CA MET A 23 -14.44 7.72 10.58
C MET A 23 -13.28 8.65 10.21
N ARG A 24 -13.30 9.90 10.69
CA ARG A 24 -12.19 10.85 10.48
C ARG A 24 -10.90 10.39 11.18
N ALA A 25 -11.01 9.84 12.39
CA ALA A 25 -9.85 9.28 13.11
C ALA A 25 -9.26 8.06 12.38
N PHE A 26 -10.13 7.18 11.86
CA PHE A 26 -9.73 6.08 11.00
C PHE A 26 -9.00 6.55 9.74
N ASN A 27 -9.56 7.51 9.00
CA ASN A 27 -8.91 8.06 7.81
C ASN A 27 -7.52 8.63 8.13
N LYS A 28 -7.39 9.37 9.24
CA LYS A 28 -6.10 9.91 9.71
C LYS A 28 -5.09 8.79 10.01
N ARG A 29 -5.51 7.73 10.71
CA ARG A 29 -4.64 6.58 11.03
C ARG A 29 -4.22 5.84 9.76
N LEU A 30 -5.16 5.60 8.85
CA LEU A 30 -4.89 4.93 7.57
C LEU A 30 -3.89 5.71 6.73
N SER A 31 -4.05 7.03 6.60
CA SER A 31 -3.07 7.89 5.92
C SER A 31 -1.70 7.84 6.57
N GLY A 32 -1.62 7.87 7.91
CA GLY A 32 -0.34 7.76 8.62
C GLY A 32 0.39 6.45 8.33
N VAL A 33 -0.32 5.31 8.43
CA VAL A 33 0.25 3.99 8.10
C VAL A 33 0.70 3.92 6.64
N ARG A 34 -0.07 4.50 5.72
CA ARG A 34 0.33 4.56 4.31
C ARG A 34 1.62 5.34 4.11
N ILE A 35 1.78 6.49 4.76
CA ILE A 35 3.00 7.29 4.67
C ILE A 35 4.21 6.48 5.17
N GLU A 36 4.08 5.79 6.31
CA GLU A 36 5.15 4.93 6.84
C GLU A 36 5.53 3.81 5.86
N VAL A 37 4.53 3.14 5.26
CA VAL A 37 4.76 2.10 4.25
C VAL A 37 5.39 2.66 2.98
N GLU A 38 4.89 3.79 2.48
CA GLU A 38 5.41 4.47 1.29
C GLU A 38 6.87 4.91 1.52
N HIS A 39 7.22 5.47 2.68
CA HIS A 39 8.60 5.77 3.06
C HIS A 39 9.48 4.51 3.10
N ALA A 40 9.03 3.44 3.76
CA ALA A 40 9.81 2.20 3.84
C ALA A 40 10.11 1.62 2.44
N PHE A 41 9.13 1.61 1.54
CA PHE A 41 9.35 1.18 0.15
C PHE A 41 10.19 2.18 -0.65
N GLY A 42 10.11 3.48 -0.36
CA GLY A 42 11.00 4.49 -0.92
C GLY A 42 12.46 4.21 -0.58
N LEU A 43 12.74 3.99 0.71
CA LEU A 43 14.07 3.60 1.21
C LEU A 43 14.55 2.31 0.56
N LEU A 44 13.69 1.30 0.47
CA LEU A 44 14.03 0.01 -0.14
C LEU A 44 14.40 0.17 -1.62
N LYS A 45 13.59 0.91 -2.39
CA LYS A 45 13.81 1.15 -3.83
C LYS A 45 15.04 2.01 -4.11
N GLY A 46 15.29 3.02 -3.30
CA GLY A 46 16.47 3.88 -3.46
C GLY A 46 17.76 3.13 -3.14
N ARG A 47 17.74 2.27 -2.11
CA ARG A 47 18.90 1.44 -1.73
C ARG A 47 19.18 0.33 -2.74
N PHE A 48 18.15 -0.41 -3.14
CA PHE A 48 18.27 -1.52 -4.07
C PHE A 48 17.78 -1.13 -5.46
N ARG A 49 18.65 -0.47 -6.25
CA ARG A 49 18.34 -0.12 -7.65
C ARG A 49 17.94 -1.33 -8.51
N SER A 50 18.34 -2.54 -8.12
CA SER A 50 17.87 -3.79 -8.71
C SER A 50 16.35 -3.96 -8.70
N LEU A 51 15.61 -3.30 -7.79
CA LEU A 51 14.15 -3.23 -7.84
C LEU A 51 13.62 -2.40 -9.01
N LYS A 52 14.33 -1.34 -9.42
CA LYS A 52 13.97 -0.53 -10.59
C LYS A 52 14.33 -1.26 -11.89
N GLU A 53 15.37 -2.11 -11.84
CA GLU A 53 15.85 -2.90 -12.97
C GLU A 53 15.24 -4.31 -13.04
N MET A 54 14.41 -4.69 -12.05
CA MET A 54 13.58 -5.90 -12.11
C MET A 54 12.59 -5.73 -13.26
N GLY A 55 12.89 -6.37 -14.39
CA GLY A 55 12.00 -6.43 -15.53
C GLY A 55 10.68 -7.14 -15.21
N PRO A 56 9.76 -7.27 -16.18
CA PRO A 56 8.51 -7.98 -15.96
C PRO A 56 8.78 -9.42 -15.52
N HIS A 57 8.32 -9.77 -14.32
CA HIS A 57 8.41 -11.14 -13.81
C HIS A 57 7.21 -11.96 -14.31
N ALA A 58 7.52 -13.11 -14.91
CA ALA A 58 6.53 -14.11 -15.31
C ALA A 58 5.94 -14.90 -14.12
N ASP A 59 6.43 -14.68 -12.89
CA ASP A 59 5.82 -15.23 -11.69
C ASP A 59 5.80 -14.17 -10.59
N ILE A 60 4.59 -13.82 -10.13
CA ILE A 60 4.40 -12.87 -9.04
C ILE A 60 4.98 -13.41 -7.72
N GLN A 61 5.03 -14.74 -7.55
CA GLN A 61 5.62 -15.37 -6.37
C GLN A 61 7.14 -15.18 -6.31
N GLU A 62 7.81 -15.15 -7.46
CA GLU A 62 9.24 -14.81 -7.52
C GLU A 62 9.47 -13.37 -7.11
N MET A 63 8.62 -12.45 -7.57
CA MET A 63 8.68 -11.04 -7.16
C MET A 63 8.47 -10.88 -5.65
N TYR A 64 7.51 -11.60 -5.05
CA TYR A 64 7.31 -11.57 -3.59
C TYR A 64 8.55 -12.06 -2.83
N LYS A 65 9.17 -13.17 -3.25
CA LYS A 65 10.39 -13.69 -2.64
C LYS A 65 11.57 -12.72 -2.78
N ALA A 66 11.69 -12.06 -3.93
CA ALA A 66 12.72 -11.06 -4.16
C ALA A 66 12.55 -9.87 -3.21
N ILE A 67 11.33 -9.32 -3.11
CA ILE A 67 11.00 -8.23 -2.18
C ILE A 67 11.28 -8.64 -0.73
N GLU A 68 10.84 -9.83 -0.31
CA GLU A 68 11.07 -10.34 1.05
C GLU A 68 12.58 -10.47 1.35
N SER A 69 13.35 -10.98 0.40
CA SER A 69 14.82 -11.10 0.54
C SER A 69 15.48 -9.73 0.70
N LEU A 70 15.02 -8.72 -0.05
CA LEU A 70 15.53 -7.36 0.05
C LEU A 70 15.15 -6.67 1.37
N LEU A 71 13.96 -6.95 1.91
CA LEU A 71 13.57 -6.46 3.25
C LEU A 71 14.47 -7.06 4.34
N ILE A 72 14.78 -8.35 4.26
CA ILE A 72 15.72 -9.00 5.19
C ILE A 72 17.11 -8.37 5.08
N LEU A 73 17.61 -8.19 3.85
CA LEU A 73 18.92 -7.58 3.61
C LEU A 73 18.98 -6.12 4.09
N HIS A 74 17.90 -5.35 3.90
CA HIS A 74 17.77 -3.99 4.42
C HIS A 74 17.95 -3.94 5.93
N ASN A 75 17.25 -4.82 6.65
CA ASN A 75 17.33 -4.88 8.11
C ASN A 75 18.73 -5.29 8.57
N MET A 76 19.36 -6.27 7.89
CA MET A 76 20.74 -6.64 8.18
C MET A 76 21.68 -5.45 8.02
N CYS A 77 21.56 -4.68 6.94
CA CYS A 77 22.39 -3.49 6.74
C CYS A 77 22.23 -2.46 7.88
N ILE A 78 20.99 -2.20 8.32
CA ILE A 78 20.72 -1.33 9.48
C ILE A 78 21.42 -1.87 10.73
N ASP A 79 21.29 -3.17 11.01
CA ASP A 79 21.92 -3.81 12.18
C ASP A 79 23.45 -3.72 12.16
N TYR A 80 24.06 -3.66 10.97
CA TYR A 80 25.51 -3.47 10.78
C TYR A 80 25.95 -2.00 10.71
N GLY A 81 25.02 -1.03 10.87
CA GLY A 81 25.32 0.40 10.81
C GLY A 81 25.56 0.94 9.40
N ASP A 82 25.07 0.24 8.37
CA ASP A 82 25.04 0.71 6.98
C ASP A 82 23.67 1.34 6.71
N GLU A 83 23.52 2.61 7.10
CA GLU A 83 22.26 3.34 6.99
C GLU A 83 22.03 3.85 5.56
N PRO A 84 20.79 3.80 5.03
CA PRO A 84 20.49 4.30 3.69
C PRO A 84 20.89 5.78 3.49
N GLU A 85 20.79 6.57 4.55
CA GLU A 85 21.03 8.02 4.61
C GLU A 85 22.52 8.38 4.44
N ASP A 86 23.43 7.45 4.72
CA ASP A 86 24.88 7.66 4.57
C ASP A 86 25.34 7.56 3.09
N ASN A 87 24.49 7.01 2.22
CA ASN A 87 24.80 6.87 0.80
C ASN A 87 24.50 8.19 0.05
N TRP A 88 25.53 8.91 -0.37
CA TRP A 88 25.40 10.18 -1.11
C TRP A 88 24.56 10.09 -2.40
N GLU A 89 24.53 8.93 -3.05
CA GLU A 89 23.68 8.68 -4.22
C GLU A 89 22.18 8.51 -3.87
N PHE A 90 21.87 8.25 -2.60
CA PHE A 90 20.52 8.04 -2.06
C PHE A 90 19.85 9.39 -1.75
N ALA A 91 20.57 10.31 -1.09
CA ALA A 91 20.08 11.65 -0.74
C ALA A 91 19.61 12.50 -1.93
N THR A 92 20.17 12.27 -3.13
CA THR A 92 19.79 12.99 -4.35
C THR A 92 18.53 12.44 -5.01
N THR A 93 18.15 11.18 -4.74
CA THR A 93 16.98 10.55 -5.39
C THR A 93 15.68 10.94 -4.71
N GLU A 94 15.67 11.13 -3.38
CA GLU A 94 14.47 11.62 -2.66
C GLU A 94 14.00 13.01 -3.13
N SER A 95 14.89 13.79 -3.76
CA SER A 95 14.59 15.12 -4.30
C SER A 95 14.06 15.14 -5.74
N LEU A 96 14.02 14.00 -6.43
CA LEU A 96 13.63 13.92 -7.85
C LEU A 96 12.40 13.07 -8.13
N ASP A 97 11.71 12.60 -7.09
CA ASP A 97 10.42 11.93 -7.23
C ASP A 97 9.28 12.97 -7.22
N GLU A 98 9.42 14.03 -8.03
CA GLU A 98 8.28 14.76 -8.62
C GLU A 98 7.63 13.93 -9.76
N GLU A 99 7.82 12.60 -9.76
CA GLU A 99 6.97 11.70 -10.52
C GLU A 99 5.63 11.65 -9.80
N GLY A 100 4.74 12.53 -10.25
CA GLY A 100 3.42 12.76 -9.70
C GLY A 100 2.73 11.47 -9.30
N PHE A 101 1.99 11.55 -8.20
CA PHE A 101 0.94 10.61 -7.86
C PHE A 101 0.25 10.19 -9.16
N VAL A 102 0.57 8.99 -9.65
CA VAL A 102 -0.20 8.40 -10.73
C VAL A 102 -1.55 8.22 -10.05
N GLU A 103 -2.49 9.12 -10.34
CA GLU A 103 -3.90 8.83 -10.12
C GLU A 103 -4.07 7.44 -10.72
N LEU A 104 -4.26 6.44 -9.85
CA LEU A 104 -4.58 5.10 -10.29
C LEU A 104 -5.87 5.29 -11.06
N ASP A 105 -5.76 5.30 -12.39
CA ASP A 105 -6.85 5.50 -13.32
C ASP A 105 -8.01 4.64 -12.81
N GLU A 106 -9.11 5.28 -12.39
CA GLU A 106 -10.30 4.57 -11.91
C GLU A 106 -10.88 3.66 -13.00
N ASP A 107 -10.36 3.77 -14.23
CA ASP A 107 -10.71 3.03 -15.43
C ASP A 107 -9.60 2.07 -15.92
N ALA A 108 -8.70 1.63 -15.04
CA ALA A 108 -7.85 0.47 -15.34
C ALA A 108 -8.74 -0.77 -15.52
N GLY A 109 -9.07 -1.07 -16.78
CA GLY A 109 -9.78 -2.27 -17.19
C GLY A 109 -9.13 -3.56 -16.67
N PRO A 110 -9.82 -4.71 -16.80
CA PRO A 110 -9.39 -5.95 -16.18
C PRO A 110 -7.94 -6.29 -16.56
N THR A 111 -7.06 -6.32 -15.55
CA THR A 111 -5.69 -6.77 -15.71
C THR A 111 -5.71 -8.29 -15.90
N ILE A 112 -5.43 -8.74 -17.13
CA ILE A 112 -5.27 -10.16 -17.41
C ILE A 112 -3.94 -10.59 -16.79
N VAL A 113 -4.01 -11.39 -15.73
CA VAL A 113 -2.83 -11.97 -15.07
C VAL A 113 -2.38 -13.16 -15.92
N GLU A 114 -1.39 -12.95 -16.80
CA GLU A 114 -0.85 -13.99 -17.71
C GLU A 114 -0.04 -15.10 -17.00
N ASN A 115 -0.32 -15.44 -15.73
CA ASN A 115 0.55 -16.36 -14.97
C ASN A 115 -0.14 -17.57 -14.35
N GLY A 116 -1.26 -18.04 -14.91
CA GLY A 116 -1.84 -19.35 -14.51
C GLY A 116 -2.36 -19.46 -13.06
N GLN A 117 -2.23 -18.41 -12.24
CA GLN A 117 -3.09 -18.23 -11.08
C GLN A 117 -4.46 -17.79 -11.59
N SER A 118 -5.37 -18.77 -11.71
CA SER A 118 -6.77 -18.47 -11.95
C SER A 118 -7.28 -17.65 -10.77
N ILE A 119 -7.43 -16.34 -10.96
CA ILE A 119 -8.40 -15.58 -10.18
C ILE A 119 -9.69 -16.38 -10.36
N PRO A 120 -10.23 -16.97 -9.29
CA PRO A 120 -11.40 -17.80 -9.46
C PRO A 120 -12.51 -16.95 -10.10
N GLY A 121 -13.25 -17.50 -11.07
CA GLY A 121 -14.20 -16.70 -11.87
C GLY A 121 -15.27 -15.93 -11.08
N TRP A 122 -15.42 -16.21 -9.78
CA TRP A 122 -16.29 -15.49 -8.85
C TRP A 122 -15.68 -14.21 -8.26
N GLU A 123 -14.37 -14.02 -8.32
CA GLU A 123 -13.65 -12.83 -7.84
C GLU A 123 -13.73 -11.69 -8.86
N THR A 124 -14.97 -11.30 -9.17
CA THR A 124 -15.26 -10.11 -9.99
C THR A 124 -14.81 -8.83 -9.28
N ASP A 125 -14.66 -7.73 -10.04
CA ASP A 125 -14.33 -6.43 -9.45
C ASP A 125 -15.34 -5.96 -8.40
N ALA A 126 -16.62 -6.22 -8.63
CA ALA A 126 -17.67 -5.97 -7.65
C ALA A 126 -17.47 -6.78 -6.36
N TRP A 127 -17.06 -8.05 -6.49
CA TRP A 127 -16.78 -8.92 -5.34
C TRP A 127 -15.61 -8.39 -4.53
N LEU A 128 -14.49 -8.08 -5.20
CA LEU A 128 -13.28 -7.60 -4.55
C LEU A 128 -13.50 -6.22 -3.89
N LYS A 129 -14.28 -5.31 -4.51
CA LYS A 129 -14.72 -4.04 -3.89
C LYS A 129 -15.57 -4.28 -2.64
N ARG A 130 -16.46 -5.27 -2.66
CA ARG A 130 -17.27 -5.65 -1.50
C ARG A 130 -16.41 -6.20 -0.36
N GLN A 131 -15.43 -7.06 -0.68
CA GLN A 131 -14.49 -7.58 0.32
C GLN A 131 -13.65 -6.48 0.95
N GLY A 132 -13.13 -5.54 0.14
CA GLY A 132 -12.38 -4.38 0.65
C GLY A 132 -13.20 -3.54 1.63
N ARG A 133 -14.47 -3.26 1.31
CA ARG A 133 -15.39 -2.56 2.23
C ARG A 133 -15.67 -3.34 3.51
N ALA A 134 -15.86 -4.66 3.41
CA ALA A 134 -16.06 -5.51 4.58
C ALA A 134 -14.84 -5.50 5.51
N LYS A 135 -13.62 -5.67 4.95
CA LYS A 135 -12.37 -5.56 5.72
C LYS A 135 -12.21 -4.19 6.37
N ARG A 136 -12.51 -3.09 5.64
CA ARG A 136 -12.51 -1.73 6.19
C ARG A 136 -13.40 -1.64 7.43
N MET A 137 -14.63 -2.17 7.38
CA MET A 137 -15.56 -2.11 8.51
C MET A 137 -15.10 -2.93 9.71
N ILE A 138 -14.48 -4.10 9.49
CA ILE A 138 -13.91 -4.92 10.57
C ILE A 138 -12.83 -4.13 11.31
N ILE A 139 -11.85 -3.60 10.56
CA ILE A 139 -10.73 -2.84 11.14
C ILE A 139 -11.22 -1.54 11.78
N PHE A 140 -12.19 -0.87 11.16
CA PHE A 140 -12.80 0.34 11.71
C PHE A 140 -13.43 0.10 13.07
N ASN A 141 -14.26 -0.94 13.21
CA ASN A 141 -14.95 -1.24 14.45
C ASN A 141 -14.00 -1.78 15.55
N ASP A 142 -12.94 -2.50 15.15
CA ASP A 142 -11.92 -3.00 16.07
C ASP A 142 -11.06 -1.86 16.65
N LEU A 143 -10.53 -0.98 15.79
CA LEU A 143 -9.63 0.09 16.20
C LEU A 143 -10.35 1.34 16.74
N PHE A 144 -11.60 1.56 16.32
CA PHE A 144 -12.40 2.73 16.70
C PHE A 144 -13.79 2.26 17.15
N PRO A 145 -13.92 1.58 18.30
CA PRO A 145 -15.20 1.09 18.80
C PRO A 145 -16.16 2.23 19.16
N GLU A 146 -17.45 1.89 19.28
CA GLU A 146 -18.45 2.81 19.81
C GLU A 146 -18.21 3.03 21.31
N ALA A 147 -18.41 4.27 21.77
CA ALA A 147 -18.39 4.54 23.20
C ALA A 147 -19.66 3.92 23.81
N ASN A 148 -19.47 3.06 24.83
CA ASN A 148 -20.56 2.51 25.63
C ASN A 148 -21.30 3.58 26.42
#